data_AF-A0A9D1RG52-F1
#
_entry.id   AF-A0A9D1RG52-F1
#
_cell.length_a   1.000
_cell.length_b   1.000
_cell.length_c   1.000
_cell.angle_alpha   90.00
_cell.angle_beta   90.00
_cell.angle_gamma   90.00
#
_symmetry.space_group_name_H-M   'P 1'
#
loop_
_entity.id
_entity.type
_entity.pdbx_description
1 polymer ?
#
loop_
_entity_poly.entity_id
_entity_poly.type
_entity_poly.pdbx_seq_one_letter_code
_entity_poly.pdbx_strand_id
1 'polypeptide(L)'
;MLSRHFLRAKVLQALYANKISESTDLKTSIKELTDSISSIYNLEVYLYSALLEIRDIAENQIEDAKTKFLPTEEDLNPNMRFVN
;
A
#
# COMPACT_ATOMS: atom_id res chain seq x y z
N MET A 1 3.74 0.85 9.22
CA MET A 1 3.90 0.31 10.58
C MET A 1 2.70 0.69 11.43
N LEU A 2 2.04 -0.31 12.02
CA LEU A 2 0.89 -0.10 12.90
C LEU A 2 1.39 0.50 14.22
N SER A 3 1.48 1.84 14.26
CA SER A 3 1.90 2.54 15.47
C SER A 3 0.81 2.47 16.54
N ARG A 4 1.19 2.62 17.81
CA ARG A 4 0.24 2.68 18.94
C ARG A 4 -0.82 3.77 18.76
N HIS A 5 -0.52 4.83 18.01
CA HIS A 5 -1.47 5.89 17.69
C HIS A 5 -2.60 5.37 16.79
N PHE A 6 -2.26 4.67 15.69
CA PHE A 6 -3.25 4.10 14.77
C PHE A 6 -4.14 3.05 15.46
N LEU A 7 -3.56 2.22 16.33
CA LEU A 7 -4.32 1.24 17.08
C LEU A 7 -5.38 1.90 17.98
N ARG A 8 -5.00 2.95 18.73
CA ARG A 8 -5.94 3.69 19.58
C ARG A 8 -7.04 4.37 18.78
N ALA A 9 -6.70 4.96 17.64
CA ALA A 9 -7.68 5.57 16.74
C ALA A 9 -8.69 4.52 16.23
N LYS A 10 -8.22 3.32 15.86
CA LYS A 10 -9.09 2.22 15.40
C LYS A 10 -9.99 1.69 16.50
N VAL A 11 -9.48 1.55 17.73
CA VAL A 11 -10.29 1.17 18.90
C VAL A 11 -11.39 2.21 19.14
N LEU A 12 -11.07 3.51 19.09
CA LEU A 12 -12.08 4.56 19.26
C LEU A 12 -13.15 4.53 18.16
N GLN A 13 -12.75 4.31 16.91
CA GLN A 13 -13.68 4.16 15.78
C GLN A 13 -14.62 2.97 15.97
N ALA A 14 -14.10 1.82 16.41
CA ALA A 14 -14.90 0.63 16.68
C ALA A 14 -15.89 0.84 17.84
N LEU A 15 -15.45 1.50 18.92
CA LEU A 15 -16.32 1.83 20.05
C LEU A 15 -17.44 2.81 19.65
N TYR A 16 -17.11 3.81 18.83
CA TYR A 16 -18.10 4.76 18.32
C TYR A 16 -19.13 4.09 17.42
N ALA A 17 -18.68 3.25 16.47
CA ALA A 17 -19.56 2.50 15.59
C ALA A 17 -20.50 1.57 16.39
N ASN A 18 -19.96 0.82 17.37
CA ASN A 18 -20.75 -0.06 18.22
C ASN A 18 -21.81 0.71 19.02
N LYS A 19 -21.48 1.89 19.54
CA LYS A 19 -22.42 2.73 20.30
C LYS A 19 -23.54 3.30 19.44
N ILE A 20 -23.28 3.59 18.16
CA ILE A 20 -24.28 4.08 17.20
C ILE A 20 -25.17 2.94 16.71
N SER A 21 -24.61 1.75 16.54
CA SER A 21 -25.37 0.58 16.15
C SER A 21 -26.04 -0.02 17.40
N GLU A 22 -27.24 0.46 17.73
CA GLU A 22 -28.04 0.01 18.89
C GLU A 22 -28.30 -1.51 18.95
N SER A 23 -27.97 -2.27 17.90
CA SER A 23 -28.22 -3.70 17.73
C SER A 23 -26.98 -4.58 17.44
N THR A 24 -25.76 -4.04 17.44
CA THR A 24 -24.58 -4.87 17.11
C THR A 24 -24.05 -5.60 18.34
N ASP A 25 -24.10 -6.94 18.29
CA ASP A 25 -23.46 -7.82 19.27
C ASP A 25 -21.98 -7.45 19.45
N LEU A 26 -21.54 -7.31 20.70
CA LEU A 26 -20.15 -6.99 21.07
C LEU A 26 -19.15 -7.94 20.39
N LYS A 27 -19.54 -9.22 20.25
CA LYS A 27 -18.72 -10.23 19.58
C LYS A 27 -18.44 -9.88 18.12
N THR A 28 -19.44 -9.34 17.42
CA THR A 28 -19.32 -8.89 16.03
C THR A 28 -18.40 -7.69 15.94
N SER A 29 -18.55 -6.69 16.82
CA SER A 29 -17.69 -5.51 16.81
C SER A 29 -16.21 -5.82 17.14
N ILE A 30 -15.94 -6.80 18.00
CA ILE A 30 -14.55 -7.26 18.26
C ILE A 30 -13.96 -7.94 17.02
N LYS A 31 -14.76 -8.74 16.31
CA LYS A 31 -14.35 -9.37 15.06
C LYS A 31 -14.01 -8.33 14.01
N GLU A 32 -14.89 -7.36 13.79
CA GLU A 32 -14.69 -6.26 12.83
C GLU A 32 -13.44 -5.42 13.17
N LEU A 33 -13.20 -5.13 14.45
CA LEU A 33 -11.98 -4.46 14.88
C LEU A 33 -10.72 -5.27 14.50
N THR A 34 -10.74 -6.58 14.78
CA THR A 34 -9.61 -7.48 14.49
C THR A 34 -9.35 -7.60 12.99
N ASP A 35 -10.42 -7.70 12.19
CA ASP A 35 -10.34 -7.73 10.72
C ASP A 35 -9.78 -6.41 10.18
N SER A 36 -10.18 -5.27 10.77
CA SER A 36 -9.67 -3.95 10.38
C SER A 36 -8.17 -3.79 10.67
N ILE A 37 -7.70 -4.30 11.80
CA ILE A 37 -6.28 -4.29 12.18
C ILE A 37 -5.47 -5.17 11.21
N SER A 38 -5.98 -6.37 10.92
CA SER A 38 -5.35 -7.30 9.98
C SER A 38 -5.27 -6.70 8.57
N SER A 39 -6.29 -5.95 8.15
CA SER A 39 -6.29 -5.25 6.86
C SER A 39 -5.21 -4.17 6.77
N ILE A 40 -4.94 -3.44 7.86
CA ILE A 40 -3.85 -2.45 7.88
C ILE A 40 -2.49 -3.14 7.74
N TYR A 41 -2.30 -4.28 8.40
CA TYR A 41 -1.07 -5.06 8.23
C TYR A 41 -0.87 -5.48 6.76
N ASN A 42 -1.91 -5.98 6.10
CA ASN A 42 -1.85 -6.32 4.68
C ASN A 42 -1.52 -5.10 3.81
N LEU A 43 -2.12 -3.94 4.10
CA LEU A 43 -1.83 -2.69 3.40
C LEU A 43 -0.34 -2.29 3.52
N GLU A 44 0.28 -2.52 4.68
CA GLU A 44 1.71 -2.26 4.85
C GLU A 44 2.57 -3.15 3.97
N VAL A 45 2.24 -4.44 3.89
CA VAL A 45 2.92 -5.37 2.99
C VAL A 45 2.75 -4.93 1.54
N TYR A 46 1.54 -4.54 1.14
CA TYR A 46 1.30 -4.02 -0.21
C TYR A 46 2.09 -2.73 -0.50
N LEU A 47 2.26 -1.85 0.48
CA LEU A 47 3.06 -0.64 0.30
C LEU A 47 4.54 -0.96 0.00
N TYR A 48 5.10 -1.98 0.67
CA TYR A 48 6.44 -2.45 0.35
C TYR A 48 6.52 -3.13 -1.02
N SER A 49 5.53 -3.94 -1.36
CA SER A 49 5.44 -4.58 -2.69
C SER A 49 5.33 -3.53 -3.81
N ALA A 50 4.64 -2.42 -3.57
CA ALA A 50 4.50 -1.35 -4.55
C ALA A 50 5.84 -0.70 -4.91
N LEU A 51 6.82 -0.69 -4.01
CA LEU A 51 8.17 -0.20 -4.32
C LEU A 51 8.88 -1.06 -5.37
N LEU A 52 8.66 -2.38 -5.33
CA LEU A 52 9.19 -3.30 -6.33
C LEU A 52 8.52 -3.08 -7.68
N GLU A 53 7.19 -2.94 -7.70
CA GLU A 53 6.43 -2.65 -8.92
C GLU A 53 6.86 -1.32 -9.55
N ILE A 54 7.13 -0.28 -8.76
CA ILE A 54 7.62 1.01 -9.28
C ILE A 54 8.98 0.84 -9.97
N ARG A 55 9.88 0.03 -9.41
CA ARG A 55 11.17 -0.28 -10.05
C ARG A 55 10.95 -0.99 -11.38
N ASP A 56 10.08 -1.99 -11.41
CA ASP A 56 9.82 -2.81 -12.61
C ASP A 56 9.16 -1.96 -13.71
N ILE A 57 8.26 -1.04 -13.34
CA ILE A 57 7.70 -0.05 -14.27
C ILE A 57 8.80 0.84 -14.84
N ALA A 58 9.75 1.31 -14.03
CA ALA A 58 10.84 2.15 -14.51
C ALA A 58 11.79 1.39 -15.44
N GLU A 59 12.05 0.10 -15.16
CA GLU A 59 12.83 -0.78 -16.03
C GLU A 59 12.13 -0.96 -17.39
N ASN A 60 10.83 -1.27 -17.39
CA ASN A 60 10.05 -1.37 -18.62
C ASN A 60 10.05 -0.07 -19.43
N GLN A 61 9.94 1.09 -18.78
CA GLN A 61 10.02 2.38 -19.46
C GLN A 61 11.37 2.61 -20.13
N ILE A 62 12.47 2.16 -19.51
CA ILE A 62 13.80 2.23 -20.10
C ILE A 62 13.89 1.33 -21.35
N GLU A 63 13.37 0.11 -21.28
CA GLU A 63 13.37 -0.81 -22.43
C GLU A 63 12.49 -0.30 -23.57
N ASP A 64 11.29 0.20 -23.28
CA ASP A 64 10.41 0.83 -24.27
C ASP A 64 11.09 2.03 -24.93
N ALA A 65 11.81 2.85 -24.15
CA ALA A 65 12.50 4.02 -24.65
C ALA A 65 13.59 3.68 -25.69
N LYS A 66 14.31 2.56 -25.50
CA LYS A 66 15.32 2.08 -26.46
C LYS A 66 14.73 1.66 -27.79
N THR A 67 13.45 1.26 -27.82
CA THR A 67 12.76 0.77 -29.03
C THR A 67 11.94 1.84 -29.76
N LYS A 68 11.99 3.10 -29.30
CA LYS A 68 11.37 4.25 -29.99
C LYS A 68 11.82 4.31 -31.45
N PHE A 69 10.94 4.78 -32.34
CA PHE A 69 11.25 4.95 -33.76
C PHE A 69 12.42 5.91 -34.02
N LEU A 70 12.60 6.92 -33.16
CA LEU A 70 13.73 7.84 -33.18
C LEU A 70 14.25 8.00 -31.74
N PRO A 71 15.14 7.12 -31.27
CA PRO A 71 15.66 7.18 -29.90
C PRO A 71 16.69 8.31 -29.78
N THR A 72 16.68 8.98 -28.63
CA THR A 72 17.72 9.96 -28.27
C THR A 72 18.97 9.27 -27.71
N GLU A 73 20.09 9.97 -27.63
CA GLU A 73 21.31 9.45 -26.98
C GLU A 73 21.08 9.03 -25.52
N GLU A 74 20.17 9.72 -24.81
CA GLU A 74 19.78 9.39 -23.44
C GLU A 74 18.90 8.13 -23.37
N ASP A 75 18.08 7.86 -24.39
CA ASP A 75 17.31 6.63 -24.49
C ASP A 75 18.21 5.41 -24.75
N LEU A 76 19.26 5.58 -25.57
CA LEU A 76 20.26 4.55 -25.87
C LEU A 76 21.21 4.29 -24.71
N ASN A 77 21.53 5.34 -23.94
CA ASN A 77 22.44 5.30 -22.79
C ASN A 77 21.73 5.74 -21.49
N PRO A 78 20.71 5.00 -21.02
CA PRO A 78 19.90 5.39 -19.88
C PRO A 78 20.68 5.29 -18.56
N ASN A 79 20.33 6.15 -17.60
CA ASN A 79 20.87 6.08 -16.25
C ASN A 79 20.17 4.98 -15.44
N MET A 80 20.89 3.89 -15.17
CA MET A 80 20.36 2.71 -14.50
C MET A 80 20.37 2.78 -12.96
N ARG A 81 20.79 3.90 -12.34
CA ARG A 81 20.93 4.01 -10.87
C ARG A 81 19.65 3.78 -10.07
N PHE A 82 18.48 3.92 -10.69
CA PHE A 82 17.20 3.71 -10.02
C PHE A 82 16.76 2.25 -10.03
N VAL A 83 17.15 1.49 -11.06
CA VAL A 83 16.75 0.09 -11.26
C VAL A 83 17.82 -0.91 -10.80
N ASN A 84 19.08 -0.48 -10.69
CA ASN A 84 20.24 -1.27 -10.24
C ASN A 84 20.60 -1.07 -8.76
#